data_AF-A0A2M9BNR3-F1
#
_entry.id   AF-A0A2M9BNR3-F1
#
_cell.length_a   1.000
_cell.length_b   1.000
_cell.length_c   1.000
_cell.angle_alpha   90.00
_cell.angle_beta   90.00
_cell.angle_gamma   90.00
#
_symmetry.space_group_name_H-M   'P 1'
#
loop_
_entity.id
_entity.type
_entity.pdbx_description
1 polymer ?
#
loop_
_entity_poly.entity_id
_entity_poly.type
_entity_poly.pdbx_seq_one_letter_code
_entity_poly.pdbx_strand_id
1 'polypeptide(L)'
;MLTKQADGTFTIGSIAFPGVYLRLDGRNITERNAVGVGVVNGQFGAYAWERFRLTPAIDGTFTIESAEFPGVFLRLDGRISKEYHASGAGTANGQFGAYSWEQFRLIPDLG
;
A
#
# COMPACT_ATOMS: atom_id res chain seq x y z
N MET A 1 4.33 2.30 11.15
CA MET A 1 5.65 2.95 11.18
C MET A 1 6.32 2.78 9.82
N LEU A 2 6.67 3.89 9.18
CA LEU A 2 7.41 3.88 7.93
C LEU A 2 8.91 3.83 8.24
N THR A 3 9.65 2.90 7.64
CA THR A 3 11.09 2.76 7.87
C THR A 3 11.83 2.62 6.55
N LYS A 4 12.75 3.54 6.28
CA LYS A 4 13.65 3.48 5.12
C LYS A 4 14.71 2.41 5.32
N GLN A 5 15.05 1.74 4.24
CA GLN A 5 15.93 0.59 4.22
C GLN A 5 17.21 0.90 3.46
N ALA A 6 18.23 0.05 3.60
CA ALA A 6 19.56 0.28 3.02
C ALA A 6 19.55 0.41 1.48
N ASP A 7 18.64 -0.33 0.82
CA ASP A 7 18.44 -0.31 -0.64
C ASP A 7 17.55 0.86 -1.13
N GLY A 8 17.16 1.76 -0.23
CA GLY A 8 16.28 2.90 -0.54
C GLY A 8 14.79 2.58 -0.58
N THR A 9 14.39 1.31 -0.44
CA THR A 9 12.97 0.95 -0.26
C THR A 9 12.49 1.25 1.15
N PHE A 10 11.19 1.10 1.37
CA PHE A 10 10.54 1.32 2.65
C PHE A 10 9.74 0.10 3.09
N THR A 11 9.66 -0.11 4.40
CA THR A 11 8.71 -1.03 5.02
C THR A 11 7.66 -0.23 5.78
N ILE A 12 6.43 -0.74 5.83
CA ILE A 12 5.34 -0.16 6.63
C ILE A 12 4.97 -1.15 7.74
N GLY A 13 5.55 -0.96 8.93
CA GLY A 13 5.34 -1.84 10.08
C GLY A 13 4.10 -1.50 10.89
N SER A 14 3.41 -2.50 11.41
CA SER A 14 2.35 -2.32 12.40
C SER A 14 2.94 -1.86 13.73
N ILE A 15 2.30 -0.86 14.35
CA ILE A 15 2.67 -0.43 15.71
C ILE A 15 2.05 -1.36 16.75
N ALA A 16 0.83 -1.84 16.51
CA ALA A 16 0.11 -2.72 17.43
C ALA A 16 0.66 -4.17 17.46
N PHE A 17 1.29 -4.61 16.37
CA PHE A 17 1.79 -5.97 16.21
C PHE A 17 3.27 -5.94 15.78
N PRO A 18 4.22 -5.90 16.74
CA PRO A 18 5.64 -5.84 16.44
C PRO A 18 6.10 -6.98 15.52
N GLY A 19 6.90 -6.64 14.50
CA GLY A 19 7.39 -7.59 13.51
C GLY A 19 6.41 -7.90 12.38
N VAL A 20 5.18 -7.37 12.41
CA VAL A 20 4.21 -7.49 11.31
C VAL A 20 4.29 -6.26 10.41
N TYR A 21 4.38 -6.49 9.10
CA TYR A 21 4.52 -5.45 8.08
C TYR A 21 3.40 -5.57 7.05
N LEU A 22 3.06 -4.45 6.41
CA LEU A 22 2.19 -4.44 5.23
C LEU A 22 2.85 -5.26 4.11
N ARG A 23 2.10 -6.21 3.57
CA ARG A 23 2.49 -7.07 2.46
C ARG A 23 1.58 -6.82 1.28
N LEU A 24 2.15 -6.77 0.08
CA LEU A 24 1.42 -6.71 -1.18
C LEU A 24 1.79 -7.88 -2.09
N ASP A 25 0.84 -8.78 -2.30
CA ASP A 25 0.93 -9.84 -3.30
C ASP A 25 0.49 -9.30 -4.67
N GLY A 26 1.46 -8.99 -5.51
CA GLY A 26 1.27 -8.49 -6.86
C GLY A 26 1.37 -9.56 -7.95
N ARG A 27 1.40 -10.85 -7.59
CA ARG A 27 1.60 -11.91 -8.57
C ARG A 27 0.49 -11.89 -9.62
N ASN A 28 0.88 -11.99 -10.89
CA ASN A 28 0.01 -12.01 -12.07
C ASN A 28 -0.80 -10.72 -12.33
N ILE A 29 -0.42 -9.59 -11.71
CA ILE A 29 -1.05 -8.30 -11.99
C ILE A 29 -0.26 -7.60 -13.09
N THR A 30 -0.70 -7.73 -14.34
CA THR A 30 0.01 -7.19 -15.51
C THR A 30 -0.72 -6.02 -16.18
N GLU A 31 -1.97 -5.75 -15.80
CA GLU A 31 -2.79 -4.71 -16.40
C GLU A 31 -3.81 -4.12 -15.43
N ARG A 32 -4.42 -3.01 -15.85
CA ARG A 32 -5.40 -2.32 -15.01
C ARG A 32 -6.62 -3.21 -14.76
N ASN A 33 -7.14 -3.20 -13.53
CA ASN A 33 -8.35 -3.93 -13.18
C ASN A 33 -9.38 -2.99 -12.52
N ALA A 34 -10.65 -3.08 -12.92
CA ALA A 34 -11.68 -2.17 -12.40
C ALA A 34 -11.92 -2.32 -10.88
N VAL A 35 -11.74 -3.53 -10.34
CA VAL A 35 -11.97 -3.84 -8.91
C VAL A 35 -10.66 -3.95 -8.12
N GLY A 36 -9.52 -4.09 -8.79
CA GLY A 36 -8.23 -4.42 -8.17
C GLY A 36 -8.15 -5.92 -7.87
N VAL A 37 -6.93 -6.48 -7.91
CA VAL A 37 -6.73 -7.95 -7.88
C VAL A 37 -5.64 -8.40 -6.92
N GLY A 38 -4.74 -7.50 -6.49
CA GLY A 38 -3.66 -7.85 -5.56
C GLY A 38 -4.15 -8.03 -4.14
N VAL A 39 -3.48 -8.92 -3.39
CA VAL A 39 -3.83 -9.16 -1.99
C VAL A 39 -2.95 -8.30 -1.10
N VAL A 40 -3.57 -7.47 -0.28
CA VAL A 40 -2.90 -6.65 0.73
C VAL A 40 -3.25 -7.20 2.11
N ASN A 41 -2.24 -7.50 2.92
CA ASN A 41 -2.41 -8.01 4.28
C ASN A 41 -1.19 -7.71 5.16
N GLY A 42 -1.17 -8.25 6.38
CA GLY A 42 -0.02 -8.20 7.28
C GLY A 42 0.79 -9.49 7.23
N GLN A 43 2.11 -9.38 7.27
CA GLN A 43 3.03 -10.52 7.28
C GLN A 43 4.10 -10.34 8.36
N PHE A 44 4.42 -11.41 9.09
CA PHE A 44 5.56 -11.40 10.00
C PHE A 44 6.87 -11.45 9.21
N GLY A 45 7.78 -10.53 9.53
CA GLY A 45 9.03 -10.32 8.80
C GLY A 45 8.86 -9.38 7.61
N ALA A 46 9.94 -8.68 7.25
CA ALA A 46 9.98 -7.78 6.10
C ALA A 46 10.91 -8.35 5.03
N TYR A 47 10.34 -9.13 4.12
CA TYR A 47 11.02 -9.71 2.96
C TYR A 47 10.57 -8.96 1.70
N ALA A 48 10.74 -9.57 0.52
CA ALA A 48 10.52 -8.92 -0.78
C ALA A 48 9.14 -8.25 -0.93
N TRP A 49 8.07 -8.87 -0.41
CA TRP A 49 6.69 -8.44 -0.64
C TRP A 49 6.21 -7.33 0.33
N GLU A 50 7.04 -7.02 1.33
CA GLU A 50 6.82 -5.97 2.33
C GLU A 50 7.68 -4.72 2.05
N ARG A 51 8.36 -4.69 0.90
CA ARG A 51 9.20 -3.58 0.43
C ARG A 51 8.44 -2.72 -0.57
N PHE A 52 8.50 -1.41 -0.37
CA PHE A 52 7.81 -0.45 -1.21
C PHE A 52 8.73 0.68 -1.68
N ARG A 53 8.45 1.20 -2.87
CA ARG A 53 8.97 2.49 -3.35
C ARG A 53 7.90 3.54 -3.16
N LEU A 54 8.28 4.66 -2.53
CA LEU A 54 7.39 5.79 -2.29
C LEU A 54 7.79 6.91 -3.26
N THR A 55 6.90 7.26 -4.18
CA THR A 55 7.16 8.30 -5.18
C THR A 55 6.22 9.47 -4.95
N PRO A 56 6.74 10.69 -4.66
CA PRO A 56 5.91 11.87 -4.48
C PRO A 56 5.33 12.34 -5.81
N ALA A 57 4.11 12.86 -5.77
CA ALA A 57 3.46 13.57 -6.86
C ALA A 57 3.50 15.10 -6.63
N ILE A 58 3.21 15.87 -7.68
CA ILE A 58 3.25 17.35 -7.67
C ILE A 58 2.31 17.97 -6.61
N ASP A 59 1.21 17.27 -6.28
CA ASP A 59 0.18 17.71 -5.34
C ASP A 59 0.48 17.30 -3.89
N GLY A 60 1.68 16.78 -3.63
CA GLY A 60 2.13 16.34 -2.30
C GLY A 60 1.59 14.98 -1.87
N THR A 61 0.89 14.26 -2.75
CA THR A 61 0.54 12.85 -2.53
C THR A 61 1.71 11.92 -2.86
N PHE A 62 1.60 10.66 -2.45
CA PHE A 62 2.58 9.62 -2.70
C PHE A 62 1.88 8.40 -3.30
N THR A 63 2.53 7.80 -4.30
CA THR A 63 2.25 6.42 -4.69
C THR A 63 3.07 5.47 -3.82
N ILE A 64 2.51 4.28 -3.55
CA ILE A 64 3.18 3.22 -2.79
C ILE A 64 3.26 1.99 -3.69
N GLU A 65 4.38 1.84 -4.38
CA GLU A 65 4.64 0.78 -5.35
C GLU A 65 5.33 -0.42 -4.69
N SER A 66 4.97 -1.64 -5.04
CA SER A 66 5.73 -2.83 -4.65
C SER A 66 7.16 -2.78 -5.21
N ALA A 67 8.15 -3.06 -4.38
CA ALA A 67 9.52 -3.15 -4.88
C ALA A 67 9.76 -4.44 -5.69
N GLU A 68 9.07 -5.52 -5.32
CA GLU A 68 9.16 -6.86 -5.95
C GLU A 68 8.30 -6.98 -7.22
N PHE A 69 7.14 -6.32 -7.25
CA PHE A 69 6.22 -6.35 -8.39
C PHE A 69 6.13 -4.96 -9.04
N PRO A 70 7.08 -4.58 -9.92
CA PRO A 70 7.08 -3.27 -10.58
C PRO A 70 5.77 -2.96 -11.30
N GLY A 71 5.32 -1.73 -11.18
CA GLY A 71 4.05 -1.26 -11.72
C GLY A 71 2.83 -1.65 -10.89
N VAL A 72 2.98 -2.42 -9.80
CA VAL A 72 1.88 -2.78 -8.89
C VAL A 72 1.89 -1.87 -7.67
N PHE A 73 0.79 -1.16 -7.45
CA PHE A 73 0.63 -0.16 -6.41
C PHE A 73 -0.40 -0.60 -5.37
N LEU A 74 -0.19 -0.16 -4.12
CA LEU A 74 -1.21 -0.21 -3.09
C LEU A 74 -2.40 0.65 -3.51
N ARG A 75 -3.60 0.11 -3.40
CA ARG A 75 -4.86 0.77 -3.70
C ARG A 75 -5.79 0.73 -2.51
N LEU A 76 -6.48 1.83 -2.25
CA LEU A 76 -7.58 1.88 -1.30
C LEU A 76 -8.89 2.18 -2.04
N ASP A 77 -9.73 1.16 -2.19
CA ASP A 77 -11.04 1.28 -2.81
C ASP A 77 -12.12 1.52 -1.76
N GLY A 78 -12.55 2.77 -1.65
CA GLY A 78 -13.59 3.20 -0.70
C GLY A 78 -14.95 3.48 -1.33
N ARG A 79 -15.19 3.08 -2.59
CA ARG A 79 -16.36 3.53 -3.36
C ARG A 79 -17.72 3.23 -2.72
N ILE A 80 -17.81 2.14 -1.95
CA ILE A 80 -19.05 1.76 -1.26
C ILE A 80 -19.19 2.39 0.14
N SER A 81 -18.15 3.07 0.62
CA SER A 81 -18.14 3.73 1.93
C SER A 81 -18.63 5.17 1.79
N LYS A 82 -19.90 5.42 2.13
CA LYS A 82 -20.49 6.78 2.15
C LYS A 82 -20.66 7.34 3.56
N GLU A 83 -20.55 6.47 4.56
CA GLU A 83 -20.68 6.78 5.99
C GLU A 83 -19.77 5.85 6.80
N TYR A 84 -19.75 6.05 8.12
CA TYR A 84 -18.98 5.20 9.02
C TYR A 84 -19.58 3.80 9.10
N HIS A 85 -18.74 2.78 8.94
CA HIS A 85 -19.09 1.38 9.19
C HIS A 85 -18.10 0.80 10.19
N ALA A 86 -18.60 0.25 11.31
CA ALA A 86 -17.75 -0.26 12.39
C ALA A 86 -16.81 -1.39 11.95
N SER A 87 -17.22 -2.19 10.97
CA SER A 87 -16.43 -3.25 10.34
C SER A 87 -15.58 -2.78 9.15
N GLY A 88 -15.65 -1.50 8.80
CA GLY A 88 -15.17 -0.97 7.52
C GLY A 88 -16.09 -1.31 6.35
N ALA A 89 -15.97 -0.53 5.27
CA ALA A 89 -16.68 -0.74 4.00
C ALA A 89 -15.75 -0.65 2.77
N GLY A 90 -14.47 -0.32 2.95
CA GLY A 90 -13.50 -0.27 1.85
C GLY A 90 -12.74 -1.58 1.67
N THR A 91 -11.90 -1.64 0.64
CA THR A 91 -10.93 -2.71 0.43
C THR A 91 -9.55 -2.12 0.15
N ALA A 92 -8.52 -2.63 0.80
CA ALA A 92 -7.15 -2.42 0.39
C ALA A 92 -6.72 -3.58 -0.52
N ASN A 93 -6.18 -3.28 -1.70
CA ASN A 93 -5.74 -4.29 -2.66
C ASN A 93 -4.57 -3.76 -3.53
N GLY A 94 -4.14 -4.56 -4.51
CA GLY A 94 -3.11 -4.19 -5.48
C GLY A 94 -3.66 -3.86 -6.87
N GLN A 95 -3.07 -2.87 -7.54
CA GLN A 95 -3.45 -2.39 -8.86
C GLN A 95 -2.23 -2.17 -9.77
N PHE A 96 -2.28 -2.62 -11.02
CA PHE A 96 -1.33 -2.18 -12.04
C PHE A 96 -1.57 -0.72 -12.43
N GLY A 97 -0.52 0.09 -12.40
CA GLY A 97 -0.57 1.53 -12.64
C GLY A 97 -1.13 2.31 -11.44
N ALA A 98 -0.70 3.56 -11.30
CA ALA A 98 -1.19 4.47 -10.28
C ALA A 98 -2.18 5.47 -10.88
N TYR A 99 -3.39 5.51 -10.33
CA TYR A 99 -4.46 6.45 -10.64
C TYR A 99 -4.90 7.14 -9.35
N SER A 100 -6.14 7.62 -9.28
CA SER A 100 -6.62 8.38 -8.13
C SER A 100 -6.77 7.57 -6.84
N TRP A 101 -6.83 6.23 -6.88
CA TRP A 101 -7.05 5.40 -5.68
C TRP A 101 -5.75 4.80 -5.11
N GLU A 102 -4.63 5.07 -5.78
CA GLU A 102 -3.27 4.67 -5.40
C GLU A 102 -2.43 5.85 -4.90
N GLN A 103 -3.07 7.01 -4.66
CA GLN A 103 -2.44 8.21 -4.12
C GLN A 103 -2.77 8.36 -2.63
N PHE A 104 -1.74 8.56 -1.81
CA PHE A 104 -1.86 8.67 -0.35
C PHE A 104 -1.18 9.93 0.15
N ARG A 105 -1.71 10.54 1.23
CA ARG A 105 -0.96 11.52 2.01
C ARG A 105 -0.28 10.80 3.18
N LEU A 106 1.00 11.07 3.37
CA LEU A 106 1.76 10.57 4.51
C LEU A 106 1.79 11.68 5.56
N ILE A 107 1.17 11.43 6.71
CA ILE A 107 1.06 12.38 7.80
C ILE A 107 1.99 11.92 8.93
N PRO A 108 2.93 12.78 9.39
CA PRO A 108 3.74 12.47 10.57
C PRO A 108 2.85 12.28 11.79
N ASP A 109 3.12 11.23 12.56
CA ASP A 109 2.59 11.10 13.91
C ASP A 109 3.36 12.06 14.83
N LEU A 110 2.65 13.01 15.46
CA LEU A 110 3.25 14.06 16.28
C LEU A 110 3.18 13.78 17.79
N GLY A 111 2.54 12.67 18.20
CA GLY A 111 2.29 12.35 19.61
C GLY A 111 1.08 13.07 20.19
#